data_AF-A0A8D2Q615-F1
#
_entry.id   AF-A0A8D2Q615-F1
#
_cell.length_a   1.000
_cell.length_b   1.000
_cell.length_c   1.000
_cell.angle_alpha   90.00
_cell.angle_beta   90.00
_cell.angle_gamma   90.00
#
_symmetry.space_group_name_H-M   'P 1'
#
loop_
_entity.id
_entity.type
_entity.pdbx_description
1 polymer ?
#
loop_
_entity_poly.entity_id
_entity_poly.type
_entity_poly.pdbx_seq_one_letter_code
_entity_poly.pdbx_strand_id
1 'polypeptide(L)'
;MSTVYYRSSSSTHGGSLGVGGGGSSRMSSAHLGSSSIHGGGGGRMSASSARFVSSGVGLGGYGGGYGGGFGGGFDFMGGGGDGGLLTGNEKITMQNLNDRLANYLDKVRALEEANTELEIKIRDWHNKQAPTTQTRDLSHYFKTIADLKDKIHNCTVDNSRIILEIDNARLAADDFRLKYENELHLRQGVEADINGLRRVLDELTLSKSDLEMQIEGLKEDLAYLNKNHEELMKEFSTQLTGNVSVEMDAAPGIDLTKVLADMREQYEQLAEKNRRDAEAWFFTKTEELNREVATHTEQLQSGKSEISELRRNIQSLEIELQSQLSMKAGLETSLAETEGRYCAQLAQIQNLISGVEEQLAELRGDMERQNQEYKMLMDIKTRLEQEIATYRNLLEEPELLAVSECPVRDKPMMK
;
A
#
# COMPACT_ATOMS: atom_id res chain seq x y z
N MET A 1 33.19 72.97 -11.41
CA MET A 1 34.25 72.01 -11.78
C MET A 1 33.62 70.63 -11.78
N SER A 2 33.84 69.92 -12.89
CA SER A 2 33.63 68.49 -13.11
C SER A 2 32.19 68.04 -13.36
N THR A 3 31.84 68.24 -14.63
CA THR A 3 30.72 67.71 -15.39
C THR A 3 30.85 66.19 -15.58
N VAL A 4 29.77 65.48 -15.30
CA VAL A 4 29.51 64.08 -15.63
C VAL A 4 29.11 64.01 -17.10
N TYR A 5 29.69 63.09 -17.88
CA TYR A 5 29.16 62.72 -19.18
C TYR A 5 28.68 61.28 -19.16
N TYR A 6 27.50 61.14 -19.72
CA TYR A 6 26.58 60.04 -19.68
C TYR A 6 26.13 59.95 -21.15
N ARG A 7 26.35 58.81 -21.81
CA ARG A 7 26.05 58.63 -23.24
C ARG A 7 25.33 57.31 -23.42
N SER A 8 24.07 57.41 -23.77
CA SER A 8 23.22 56.36 -24.35
C SER A 8 23.38 56.32 -25.87
N SER A 9 23.03 55.20 -26.51
CA SER A 9 22.86 55.13 -27.98
C SER A 9 21.64 54.35 -28.48
N SER A 10 20.78 55.08 -29.22
CA SER A 10 19.52 54.67 -29.79
C SER A 10 19.75 54.03 -31.13
N SER A 11 18.92 53.05 -31.48
CA SER A 11 18.67 52.72 -32.87
C SER A 11 17.21 52.31 -33.12
N THR A 12 16.56 53.18 -33.89
CA THR A 12 15.71 52.96 -35.07
C THR A 12 14.86 51.68 -35.20
N HIS A 13 13.55 51.93 -35.40
CA HIS A 13 12.57 51.03 -35.99
C HIS A 13 12.86 50.75 -37.48
N GLY A 14 12.63 49.51 -37.91
CA GLY A 14 12.47 49.11 -39.30
C GLY A 14 11.46 47.97 -39.40
N GLY A 15 10.25 48.28 -39.85
CA GLY A 15 9.21 47.29 -40.17
C GLY A 15 9.31 46.86 -41.63
N SER A 16 9.15 45.55 -41.89
CA SER A 16 8.85 45.03 -43.22
C SER A 16 7.89 43.85 -43.11
N LEU A 17 6.90 43.87 -43.98
CA LEU A 17 5.76 42.96 -44.15
C LEU A 17 6.12 41.90 -45.21
N GLY A 18 5.79 40.61 -45.01
CA GLY A 18 6.02 39.58 -46.03
C GLY A 18 5.64 38.14 -45.66
N VAL A 19 4.34 37.85 -45.78
CA VAL A 19 3.59 36.58 -46.00
C VAL A 19 4.36 35.23 -46.09
N GLY A 20 3.89 34.22 -45.35
CA GLY A 20 3.95 32.82 -45.80
C GLY A 20 3.82 31.70 -44.74
N GLY A 21 2.60 31.18 -44.53
CA GLY A 21 2.37 29.73 -44.40
C GLY A 21 2.35 29.05 -43.01
N GLY A 22 1.12 28.81 -42.51
CA GLY A 22 0.69 27.48 -42.07
C GLY A 22 0.94 27.03 -40.63
N GLY A 23 -0.14 26.76 -39.88
CA GLY A 23 -0.11 25.84 -38.73
C GLY A 23 -0.93 26.27 -37.51
N SER A 24 -2.26 26.20 -37.61
CA SER A 24 -3.18 26.33 -36.46
C SER A 24 -2.94 25.24 -35.42
N SER A 25 -2.76 25.62 -34.16
CA SER A 25 -3.19 24.84 -33.00
C SER A 25 -3.58 25.81 -31.89
N ARG A 26 -4.89 25.88 -31.66
CA ARG A 26 -5.54 26.80 -30.73
C ARG A 26 -5.29 26.34 -29.29
N MET A 27 -4.91 27.30 -28.45
CA MET A 27 -5.05 27.20 -27.00
C MET A 27 -6.38 27.85 -26.61
N SER A 28 -7.12 27.24 -25.70
CA SER A 28 -8.22 27.87 -24.95
C SER A 28 -8.17 27.25 -23.55
N SER A 29 -7.55 27.98 -22.62
CA SER A 29 -8.20 28.91 -21.67
C SER A 29 -8.82 28.15 -20.50
N ALA A 30 -8.03 28.04 -19.43
CA ALA A 30 -8.49 27.69 -18.09
C ALA A 30 -9.37 28.82 -17.54
N HIS A 31 -10.56 28.46 -17.09
CA HIS A 31 -11.43 29.36 -16.35
C HIS A 31 -11.21 29.19 -14.85
N LEU A 32 -11.11 30.34 -14.17
CA LEU A 32 -11.14 30.49 -12.72
C LEU A 32 -12.40 29.86 -12.11
N GLY A 33 -12.22 29.25 -10.94
CA GLY A 33 -13.30 28.84 -10.05
C GLY A 33 -12.77 28.53 -8.65
N SER A 34 -12.60 29.56 -7.83
CA SER A 34 -12.51 29.44 -6.38
C SER A 34 -13.91 29.26 -5.80
N SER A 35 -14.13 28.26 -4.95
CA SER A 35 -15.10 28.26 -3.84
C SER A 35 -14.99 26.97 -3.01
N SER A 36 -14.65 27.17 -1.75
CA SER A 36 -14.75 26.31 -0.57
C SER A 36 -16.02 25.45 -0.45
N ILE A 37 -15.90 24.26 0.18
CA ILE A 37 -16.65 23.87 1.39
C ILE A 37 -16.20 22.47 1.88
N HIS A 38 -15.72 22.45 3.13
CA HIS A 38 -16.00 21.48 4.19
C HIS A 38 -16.44 20.05 3.82
N GLY A 39 -15.69 19.05 4.30
CA GLY A 39 -16.18 17.66 4.33
C GLY A 39 -15.13 16.66 4.78
N GLY A 40 -14.98 16.50 6.10
CA GLY A 40 -14.22 15.39 6.67
C GLY A 40 -14.90 14.04 6.44
N GLY A 41 -14.10 12.97 6.50
CA GLY A 41 -14.52 11.57 6.40
C GLY A 41 -13.43 10.79 5.68
N GLY A 42 -12.50 10.13 6.37
CA GLY A 42 -12.81 9.06 7.31
C GLY A 42 -13.05 7.79 6.50
N GLY A 43 -11.97 7.08 6.17
CA GLY A 43 -12.00 5.94 5.28
C GLY A 43 -12.76 4.74 5.84
N ARG A 44 -13.12 3.82 4.93
CA ARG A 44 -13.25 2.38 5.22
C ARG A 44 -12.89 1.58 3.96
N MET A 45 -11.77 0.89 4.04
CA MET A 45 -11.42 -0.23 3.18
C MET A 45 -12.33 -1.41 3.55
N SER A 46 -13.02 -1.97 2.56
CA SER A 46 -13.88 -3.13 2.71
C SER A 46 -13.02 -4.38 2.60
N ALA A 47 -12.78 -5.04 3.73
CA ALA A 47 -12.14 -6.35 3.79
C ALA A 47 -13.22 -7.44 3.74
N SER A 48 -13.00 -8.41 2.87
CA SER A 48 -13.69 -9.68 2.75
C SER A 48 -13.95 -10.33 4.13
N SER A 49 -15.13 -10.90 4.32
CA SER A 49 -15.29 -11.93 5.35
C SER A 49 -16.13 -13.09 4.87
N ALA A 50 -15.58 -14.26 5.18
CA ALA A 50 -15.95 -15.57 4.71
C ALA A 50 -17.24 -16.08 5.36
N ARG A 51 -17.91 -16.96 4.62
CA ARG A 51 -19.01 -17.79 5.07
C ARG A 51 -18.48 -18.81 6.06
N PHE A 52 -19.05 -18.85 7.26
CA PHE A 52 -18.97 -20.02 8.14
C PHE A 52 -20.38 -20.57 8.36
N VAL A 53 -20.56 -21.82 7.94
CA VAL A 53 -21.67 -22.68 8.30
C VAL A 53 -21.30 -23.32 9.64
N SER A 54 -22.15 -23.16 10.64
CA SER A 54 -22.08 -23.93 11.88
C SER A 54 -23.51 -24.27 12.32
N SER A 55 -23.83 -25.55 12.17
CA SER A 55 -24.94 -26.24 12.80
C SER A 55 -24.72 -26.29 14.31
N GLY A 56 -25.53 -25.55 15.07
CA GLY A 56 -25.54 -25.59 16.53
C GLY A 56 -26.98 -25.71 17.02
N VAL A 57 -27.31 -26.90 17.53
CA VAL A 57 -28.61 -27.30 18.08
C VAL A 57 -28.88 -26.50 19.34
N GLY A 58 -29.72 -25.47 19.24
CA GLY A 58 -30.22 -24.70 20.38
C GLY A 58 -31.55 -25.27 20.87
N LEU A 59 -31.52 -25.98 22.01
CA LEU A 59 -32.71 -26.34 22.78
C LEU A 59 -33.43 -25.06 23.22
N GLY A 60 -34.56 -24.76 22.56
CA GLY A 60 -35.49 -23.72 22.97
C GLY A 60 -36.27 -24.16 24.20
N GLY A 61 -36.05 -23.47 25.31
CA GLY A 61 -36.88 -23.56 26.51
C GLY A 61 -38.27 -22.96 26.23
N TYR A 62 -39.31 -23.75 26.49
CA TYR A 62 -40.67 -23.27 26.69
C TYR A 62 -41.06 -23.55 28.14
N GLY A 63 -41.20 -22.46 28.89
CA GLY A 63 -41.86 -22.46 30.18
C GLY A 63 -43.37 -22.65 30.00
N GLY A 64 -43.96 -23.49 30.84
CA GLY A 64 -45.40 -23.70 30.92
C GLY A 64 -45.71 -24.38 32.24
N GLY A 65 -46.04 -23.60 33.26
CA GLY A 65 -46.49 -24.10 34.54
C GLY A 65 -47.94 -24.52 34.48
N TYR A 66 -48.28 -25.63 35.13
CA TYR A 66 -49.60 -25.90 35.71
C TYR A 66 -49.39 -26.79 36.94
N GLY A 67 -49.82 -26.28 38.10
CA GLY A 67 -49.94 -27.04 39.33
C GLY A 67 -51.22 -27.87 39.35
N GLY A 68 -51.24 -28.89 40.20
CA GLY A 68 -52.42 -29.70 40.50
C GLY A 68 -52.06 -30.93 41.32
N GLY A 69 -52.16 -30.82 42.65
CA GLY A 69 -52.08 -31.95 43.56
C GLY A 69 -53.46 -32.55 43.86
N PHE A 70 -53.49 -33.84 44.14
CA PHE A 70 -54.50 -34.66 44.86
C PHE A 70 -53.84 -36.07 44.96
N GLY A 71 -53.78 -36.85 46.05
CA GLY A 71 -54.44 -36.85 47.35
C GLY A 71 -55.26 -38.14 47.54
N GLY A 72 -54.80 -39.08 48.39
CA GLY A 72 -55.56 -40.23 48.96
C GLY A 72 -55.60 -41.51 48.11
N GLY A 73 -55.70 -42.74 48.64
CA GLY A 73 -55.97 -43.26 49.98
C GLY A 73 -56.21 -44.79 49.91
N PHE A 74 -56.10 -45.47 51.06
CA PHE A 74 -56.26 -46.91 51.32
C PHE A 74 -57.71 -47.44 51.18
N ASP A 75 -57.86 -48.76 50.95
CA ASP A 75 -58.91 -49.67 51.51
C ASP A 75 -58.53 -51.13 51.17
N PHE A 76 -58.22 -52.04 52.10
CA PHE A 76 -59.05 -52.83 53.04
C PHE A 76 -60.15 -53.71 52.42
N MET A 77 -59.93 -55.03 52.42
CA MET A 77 -61.02 -56.02 52.48
C MET A 77 -60.58 -57.19 53.39
N GLY A 78 -61.27 -57.30 54.53
CA GLY A 78 -61.12 -58.38 55.51
C GLY A 78 -62.23 -59.44 55.42
N GLY A 79 -62.04 -60.50 56.20
CA GLY A 79 -62.96 -61.62 56.49
C GLY A 79 -62.12 -62.89 56.65
N GLY A 80 -61.77 -63.37 57.86
CA GLY A 80 -62.67 -63.92 58.88
C GLY A 80 -63.21 -65.27 58.37
N GLY A 81 -62.86 -66.45 58.83
CA GLY A 81 -62.29 -66.96 60.08
C GLY A 81 -63.13 -68.18 60.46
N ASP A 82 -62.59 -69.40 60.42
CA ASP A 82 -63.05 -70.53 61.26
C ASP A 82 -62.07 -71.71 61.17
N GLY A 83 -61.87 -72.41 62.29
CA GLY A 83 -60.82 -73.39 62.50
C GLY A 83 -61.26 -74.85 62.32
N GLY A 84 -60.29 -75.68 61.91
CA GLY A 84 -60.25 -77.11 62.22
C GLY A 84 -60.32 -78.08 61.04
N LEU A 85 -59.20 -78.34 60.34
CA LEU A 85 -58.86 -79.68 59.80
C LEU A 85 -57.39 -79.74 59.30
N LEU A 86 -56.43 -79.83 60.23
CA LEU A 86 -54.98 -79.79 60.03
C LEU A 86 -54.35 -81.05 59.40
N THR A 87 -54.92 -81.60 58.32
CA THR A 87 -54.27 -82.70 57.55
C THR A 87 -54.65 -82.77 56.06
N GLY A 88 -55.56 -81.90 55.57
CA GLY A 88 -55.90 -81.77 54.14
C GLY A 88 -55.43 -80.46 53.47
N ASN A 89 -55.06 -79.46 54.27
CA ASN A 89 -54.67 -78.14 53.78
C ASN A 89 -53.33 -78.15 53.06
N GLU A 90 -52.34 -78.93 53.53
CA GLU A 90 -50.99 -78.92 52.97
C GLU A 90 -50.94 -79.42 51.51
N LYS A 91 -51.76 -80.43 51.19
CA LYS A 91 -51.86 -80.97 49.83
C LYS A 91 -52.56 -79.99 48.87
N ILE A 92 -53.62 -79.31 49.34
CA ILE A 92 -54.34 -78.30 48.54
C ILE A 92 -53.51 -77.03 48.39
N THR A 93 -52.73 -76.64 49.41
CA THR A 93 -51.77 -75.52 49.29
C THR A 93 -50.62 -75.87 48.37
N MET A 94 -50.08 -77.10 48.43
CA MET A 94 -49.06 -77.58 47.48
C MET A 94 -49.60 -77.68 46.07
N GLN A 95 -50.86 -78.09 45.89
CA GLN A 95 -51.51 -78.12 44.58
C GLN A 95 -51.74 -76.71 44.03
N ASN A 96 -52.21 -75.76 44.83
CA ASN A 96 -52.31 -74.35 44.42
C ASN A 96 -50.95 -73.72 44.10
N LEU A 97 -49.89 -74.06 44.85
CA LEU A 97 -48.53 -73.62 44.53
C LEU A 97 -48.05 -74.25 43.22
N ASN A 98 -48.30 -75.54 43.00
CA ASN A 98 -47.94 -76.22 41.76
C ASN A 98 -48.73 -75.68 40.57
N ASP A 99 -50.02 -75.38 40.72
CA ASP A 99 -50.85 -74.77 39.67
C ASP A 99 -50.38 -73.34 39.38
N ARG A 100 -49.93 -72.61 40.40
CA ARG A 100 -49.33 -71.28 40.23
C ARG A 100 -47.96 -71.37 39.57
N LEU A 101 -47.14 -72.36 39.92
CA LEU A 101 -45.85 -72.64 39.29
C LEU A 101 -46.03 -73.06 37.82
N ALA A 102 -47.01 -73.90 37.52
CA ALA A 102 -47.37 -74.28 36.15
C ALA A 102 -47.78 -73.04 35.33
N ASN A 103 -48.65 -72.18 35.88
CA ASN A 103 -49.00 -70.91 35.24
C ASN A 103 -47.79 -69.96 35.07
N TYR A 104 -46.86 -69.93 36.03
CA TYR A 104 -45.62 -69.17 35.89
C TYR A 104 -44.71 -69.76 34.81
N LEU A 105 -44.57 -71.08 34.72
CA LEU A 105 -43.78 -71.76 33.70
C LEU A 105 -44.37 -71.57 32.31
N ASP A 106 -45.69 -71.63 32.17
CA ASP A 106 -46.38 -71.35 30.90
C ASP A 106 -46.21 -69.87 30.50
N LYS A 107 -46.24 -68.95 31.48
CA LYS A 107 -45.98 -67.53 31.22
C LYS A 107 -44.53 -67.25 30.86
N VAL A 108 -43.57 -67.95 31.46
CA VAL A 108 -42.14 -67.87 31.09
C VAL A 108 -41.96 -68.39 29.67
N ARG A 109 -42.54 -69.54 29.31
CA ARG A 109 -42.50 -70.07 27.94
C ARG A 109 -43.10 -69.11 26.92
N ALA A 110 -44.25 -68.51 27.22
CA ALA A 110 -44.89 -67.53 26.34
C ALA A 110 -44.03 -66.25 26.18
N LEU A 111 -43.36 -65.82 27.25
CA LEU A 111 -42.44 -64.67 27.19
C LEU A 111 -41.14 -65.01 26.44
N GLU A 112 -40.60 -66.22 26.60
CA GLU A 112 -39.46 -66.71 25.84
C GLU A 112 -39.79 -66.76 24.35
N GLU A 113 -40.93 -67.32 23.96
CA GLU A 113 -41.39 -67.38 22.57
C GLU A 113 -41.56 -65.96 21.98
N ALA A 114 -42.23 -65.06 22.70
CA ALA A 114 -42.36 -63.66 22.28
C ALA A 114 -41.01 -62.95 22.16
N ASN A 115 -40.05 -63.24 23.06
CA ASN A 115 -38.72 -62.66 22.99
C ASN A 115 -37.94 -63.18 21.78
N THR A 116 -38.02 -64.48 21.48
CA THR A 116 -37.42 -65.03 20.25
C THR A 116 -38.02 -64.40 18.98
N GLU A 117 -39.33 -64.16 18.96
CA GLU A 117 -39.99 -63.51 17.83
C GLU A 117 -39.52 -62.04 17.67
N LEU A 118 -39.35 -61.32 18.78
CA LEU A 118 -38.83 -59.95 18.78
C LEU A 118 -37.36 -59.90 18.33
N GLU A 119 -36.52 -60.84 18.78
CA GLU A 119 -35.13 -60.95 18.33
C GLU A 119 -35.02 -61.22 16.82
N ILE A 120 -35.89 -62.09 16.28
CA ILE A 120 -35.97 -62.34 14.84
C ILE A 120 -36.41 -61.07 14.11
N LYS A 121 -37.43 -60.36 14.60
CA LYS A 121 -37.89 -59.09 14.01
C LYS A 121 -36.82 -58.01 14.04
N ILE A 122 -36.04 -57.90 15.12
CA ILE A 122 -34.92 -56.95 15.22
C ILE A 122 -33.82 -57.31 14.22
N ARG A 123 -33.48 -58.60 14.10
CA ARG A 123 -32.48 -59.07 13.14
C ARG A 123 -32.92 -58.83 11.70
N ASP A 124 -34.17 -59.14 11.38
CA ASP A 124 -34.74 -58.89 10.07
C ASP A 124 -34.85 -57.40 9.75
N TRP A 125 -35.21 -56.57 10.74
CA TRP A 125 -35.23 -55.12 10.60
C TRP A 125 -33.81 -54.59 10.36
N HIS A 126 -32.81 -55.07 11.11
CA HIS A 126 -31.42 -54.69 10.92
C HIS A 126 -30.88 -55.16 9.56
N ASN A 127 -31.29 -56.34 9.06
CA ASN A 127 -30.87 -56.82 7.74
C ASN A 127 -31.58 -56.06 6.59
N LYS A 128 -32.82 -55.60 6.80
CA LYS A 128 -33.56 -54.76 5.84
C LYS A 128 -33.10 -53.30 5.87
N GLN A 129 -32.63 -52.82 7.03
CA GLN A 129 -32.10 -51.47 7.25
C GLN A 129 -30.60 -51.38 7.02
N ALA A 130 -29.87 -52.51 7.03
CA ALA A 130 -28.49 -52.57 6.58
C ALA A 130 -28.51 -52.09 5.14
N PRO A 131 -28.08 -50.85 4.88
CA PRO A 131 -28.36 -50.26 3.60
C PRO A 131 -27.48 -51.00 2.61
N THR A 132 -28.11 -51.67 1.65
CA THR A 132 -27.49 -52.18 0.42
C THR A 132 -26.93 -51.05 -0.45
N THR A 133 -26.62 -49.89 0.13
CA THR A 133 -25.62 -49.01 -0.40
C THR A 133 -24.28 -49.73 -0.30
N GLN A 134 -23.97 -50.49 -1.36
CA GLN A 134 -22.61 -50.49 -1.89
C GLN A 134 -22.04 -49.11 -1.61
N THR A 135 -20.96 -49.06 -0.83
CA THR A 135 -20.17 -47.85 -0.59
C THR A 135 -20.13 -47.06 -1.88
N ARG A 136 -20.93 -45.99 -1.99
CA ARG A 136 -20.99 -45.17 -3.22
C ARG A 136 -19.55 -44.81 -3.49
N ASP A 137 -19.02 -45.25 -4.62
CA ASP A 137 -17.60 -45.09 -4.91
C ASP A 137 -17.33 -43.59 -5.13
N LEU A 138 -16.96 -42.89 -4.05
CA LEU A 138 -16.69 -41.45 -4.04
C LEU A 138 -15.29 -41.13 -4.60
N SER A 139 -14.55 -42.15 -5.04
CA SER A 139 -13.19 -42.04 -5.54
C SER A 139 -13.05 -41.02 -6.68
N HIS A 140 -14.04 -40.92 -7.59
CA HIS A 140 -13.98 -39.95 -8.68
C HIS A 140 -14.11 -38.49 -8.19
N TYR A 141 -14.89 -38.24 -7.13
CA TYR A 141 -14.98 -36.90 -6.54
C TYR A 141 -13.66 -36.51 -5.87
N PHE A 142 -13.00 -37.44 -5.16
CA PHE A 142 -11.69 -37.18 -4.57
C PHE A 142 -10.62 -36.89 -5.63
N LYS A 143 -10.62 -37.63 -6.75
CA LYS A 143 -9.72 -37.35 -7.88
C LYS A 143 -9.98 -35.96 -8.48
N THR A 144 -11.25 -35.61 -8.70
CA THR A 144 -11.62 -34.28 -9.22
C THR A 144 -11.23 -33.16 -8.27
N ILE A 145 -11.39 -33.36 -6.95
CA ILE A 145 -10.99 -32.39 -5.92
C ILE A 145 -9.45 -32.24 -5.90
N ALA A 146 -8.70 -33.33 -6.04
CA ALA A 146 -7.23 -33.28 -6.12
C ALA A 146 -6.79 -32.48 -7.37
N ASP A 147 -7.33 -32.79 -8.54
CA ASP A 147 -7.02 -32.07 -9.79
C ASP A 147 -7.35 -30.57 -9.68
N LEU A 148 -8.46 -30.21 -9.01
CA LEU A 148 -8.82 -28.81 -8.77
C LEU A 148 -7.86 -28.12 -7.79
N LYS A 149 -7.42 -28.80 -6.74
CA LYS A 149 -6.42 -28.27 -5.79
C LYS A 149 -5.09 -28.02 -6.49
N ASP A 150 -4.64 -28.95 -7.33
CA ASP A 150 -3.40 -28.79 -8.09
C ASP A 150 -3.49 -27.62 -9.07
N LYS A 151 -4.63 -27.44 -9.76
CA LYS A 151 -4.88 -26.27 -10.61
C LYS A 151 -4.85 -24.96 -9.83
N ILE A 152 -5.46 -24.91 -8.64
CA ILE A 152 -5.42 -23.73 -7.77
C ILE A 152 -3.98 -23.44 -7.33
N HIS A 153 -3.22 -24.46 -6.96
CA HIS A 153 -1.84 -24.32 -6.54
C HIS A 153 -0.97 -23.78 -7.68
N ASN A 154 -1.04 -24.39 -8.86
CA ASN A 154 -0.30 -23.94 -10.04
C ASN A 154 -0.68 -22.49 -10.42
N CYS A 155 -1.96 -22.16 -10.42
CA CYS A 155 -2.43 -20.80 -10.66
C CYS A 155 -1.91 -19.80 -9.61
N THR A 156 -1.78 -20.22 -8.34
CA THR A 156 -1.23 -19.38 -7.27
C THR A 156 0.27 -19.12 -7.47
N VAL A 157 1.03 -20.16 -7.88
CA VAL A 157 2.45 -20.03 -8.21
C VAL A 157 2.63 -19.14 -9.43
N ASP A 158 1.85 -19.34 -10.49
CA ASP A 158 1.89 -18.53 -11.71
C ASP A 158 1.53 -17.07 -11.42
N ASN A 159 0.52 -16.82 -10.59
CA ASN A 159 0.17 -15.46 -10.16
C ASN A 159 1.33 -14.80 -9.41
N SER A 160 1.96 -15.52 -8.48
CA SER A 160 3.14 -15.02 -7.75
C SER A 160 4.29 -14.71 -8.70
N ARG A 161 4.52 -15.56 -9.72
CA ARG A 161 5.52 -15.32 -10.76
C ARG A 161 5.20 -14.07 -11.58
N ILE A 162 3.96 -13.90 -12.02
CA ILE A 162 3.53 -12.72 -12.81
C ILE A 162 3.70 -11.44 -11.98
N ILE A 163 3.37 -11.46 -10.68
CA ILE A 163 3.59 -10.32 -9.79
C ILE A 163 5.08 -9.93 -9.75
N LEU A 164 5.98 -10.90 -9.61
CA LEU A 164 7.43 -10.65 -9.64
C LEU A 164 7.90 -10.09 -10.99
N GLU A 165 7.36 -10.60 -12.11
CA GLU A 165 7.66 -10.09 -13.45
C GLU A 165 7.16 -8.63 -13.63
N ILE A 166 5.99 -8.29 -13.07
CA ILE A 166 5.46 -6.93 -13.05
C ILE A 166 6.36 -6.00 -12.24
N ASP A 167 6.77 -6.42 -11.04
CA ASP A 167 7.63 -5.61 -10.19
C ASP A 167 9.02 -5.40 -10.82
N ASN A 168 9.57 -6.42 -11.45
CA ASN A 168 10.81 -6.31 -12.22
C ASN A 168 10.67 -5.32 -13.39
N ALA A 169 9.59 -5.45 -14.18
CA ALA A 169 9.33 -4.52 -15.29
C ALA A 169 9.15 -3.07 -14.82
N ARG A 170 8.51 -2.85 -13.66
CA ARG A 170 8.37 -1.53 -13.03
C ARG A 170 9.72 -0.96 -12.60
N LEU A 171 10.54 -1.75 -11.90
CA LEU A 171 11.88 -1.33 -11.49
C LEU A 171 12.77 -0.98 -12.69
N ALA A 172 12.70 -1.77 -13.77
CA ALA A 172 13.42 -1.48 -15.00
C ALA A 172 12.91 -0.18 -15.68
N ALA A 173 11.59 0.04 -15.70
CA ALA A 173 11.02 1.27 -16.23
C ALA A 173 11.45 2.51 -15.43
N ASP A 174 11.48 2.41 -14.10
CA ASP A 174 11.96 3.49 -13.22
C ASP A 174 13.46 3.76 -13.39
N ASP A 175 14.28 2.73 -13.56
CA ASP A 175 15.72 2.88 -13.86
C ASP A 175 15.93 3.61 -15.21
N PHE A 176 15.17 3.25 -16.25
CA PHE A 176 15.22 3.98 -17.53
C PHE A 176 14.70 5.40 -17.42
N ARG A 177 13.66 5.65 -16.61
CA ARG A 177 13.14 7.00 -16.36
C ARG A 177 14.20 7.89 -15.70
N LEU A 178 14.87 7.40 -14.66
CA LEU A 178 15.95 8.13 -13.98
C LEU A 178 17.14 8.39 -14.91
N LYS A 179 17.53 7.40 -15.72
CA LYS A 179 18.57 7.57 -16.74
C LYS A 179 18.20 8.63 -17.77
N TYR A 180 16.94 8.63 -18.23
CA TYR A 180 16.44 9.64 -19.15
C TYR A 180 16.43 11.04 -18.54
N GLU A 181 15.97 11.18 -17.29
CA GLU A 181 15.96 12.48 -16.58
C GLU A 181 17.37 13.03 -16.39
N ASN A 182 18.35 12.17 -16.03
CA ASN A 182 19.75 12.56 -15.93
C ASN A 182 20.34 12.99 -17.27
N GLU A 183 20.10 12.23 -18.35
CA GLU A 183 20.59 12.57 -19.68
C GLU A 183 19.95 13.86 -20.21
N LEU A 184 18.65 14.07 -19.95
CA LEU A 184 17.95 15.30 -20.29
C LEU A 184 18.58 16.50 -19.58
N HIS A 185 18.91 16.38 -18.29
CA HIS A 185 19.57 17.42 -17.53
C HIS A 185 20.97 17.74 -18.08
N LEU A 186 21.77 16.72 -18.39
CA LEU A 186 23.09 16.89 -19.02
C LEU A 186 22.97 17.58 -20.38
N ARG A 187 22.01 17.15 -21.22
CA ARG A 187 21.75 17.77 -22.52
C ARG A 187 21.37 19.24 -22.36
N GLN A 188 20.49 19.58 -21.43
CA GLN A 188 20.11 20.97 -21.16
C GLN A 188 21.32 21.82 -20.71
N GLY A 189 22.21 21.26 -19.90
CA GLY A 189 23.48 21.89 -19.53
C GLY A 189 24.35 22.19 -20.75
N VAL A 190 24.57 21.20 -21.61
CA VAL A 190 25.33 21.38 -22.85
C VAL A 190 24.67 22.38 -23.80
N GLU A 191 23.34 22.41 -23.89
CA GLU A 191 22.63 23.41 -24.69
C GLU A 191 22.79 24.83 -24.13
N ALA A 192 22.79 24.99 -22.81
CA ALA A 192 23.09 26.27 -22.18
C ALA A 192 24.52 26.73 -22.49
N ASP A 193 25.50 25.82 -22.42
CA ASP A 193 26.89 26.11 -22.76
C ASP A 193 27.05 26.49 -24.24
N ILE A 194 26.42 25.76 -25.17
CA ILE A 194 26.42 26.10 -26.61
C ILE A 194 25.84 27.50 -26.84
N ASN A 195 24.73 27.82 -26.19
CA ASN A 195 24.12 29.15 -26.29
C ASN A 195 25.03 30.24 -25.69
N GLY A 196 25.73 29.94 -24.60
CA GLY A 196 26.76 30.81 -24.03
C GLY A 196 27.91 31.07 -25.01
N LEU A 197 28.46 30.01 -25.61
CA LEU A 197 29.53 30.10 -26.60
C LEU A 197 29.12 30.88 -27.85
N ARG A 198 27.87 30.76 -28.30
CA ARG A 198 27.32 31.57 -29.40
C ARG A 198 27.31 33.05 -29.04
N ARG A 199 26.90 33.42 -27.82
CA ARG A 199 26.95 34.83 -27.37
C ARG A 199 28.37 35.37 -27.34
N VAL A 200 29.33 34.58 -26.84
CA VAL A 200 30.75 34.97 -26.82
C VAL A 200 31.28 35.14 -28.25
N LEU A 201 30.89 34.28 -29.20
CA LEU A 201 31.25 34.43 -30.61
C LEU A 201 30.69 35.73 -31.21
N ASP A 202 29.44 36.06 -30.92
CA ASP A 202 28.80 37.29 -31.39
C ASP A 202 29.51 38.53 -30.81
N GLU A 203 29.83 38.53 -29.52
CA GLU A 203 30.58 39.59 -28.85
C GLU A 203 31.99 39.76 -29.44
N LEU A 204 32.70 38.65 -29.66
CA LEU A 204 34.02 38.68 -30.30
C LEU A 204 33.94 39.23 -31.73
N THR A 205 32.89 38.88 -32.47
CA THR A 205 32.67 39.37 -33.83
C THR A 205 32.42 40.87 -33.86
N LEU A 206 31.61 41.39 -32.93
CA LEU A 206 31.40 42.84 -32.75
C LEU A 206 32.71 43.55 -32.39
N SER A 207 33.46 43.03 -31.41
CA SER A 207 34.75 43.61 -31.01
C SER A 207 35.76 43.62 -32.17
N LYS A 208 35.76 42.57 -32.99
CA LYS A 208 36.59 42.50 -34.19
C LYS A 208 36.19 43.57 -35.20
N SER A 209 34.91 43.74 -35.48
CA SER A 209 34.44 44.80 -36.40
C SER A 209 34.77 46.20 -35.89
N ASP A 210 34.68 46.44 -34.58
CA ASP A 210 35.04 47.72 -33.97
C ASP A 210 36.54 48.01 -34.12
N LEU A 211 37.40 47.00 -33.93
CA LEU A 211 38.84 47.11 -34.14
C LEU A 211 39.19 47.29 -35.62
N GLU A 212 38.50 46.60 -36.54
CA GLU A 212 38.67 46.79 -37.97
C GLU A 212 38.29 48.21 -38.41
N MET A 213 37.20 48.77 -37.87
CA MET A 213 36.79 50.16 -38.11
C MET A 213 37.83 51.16 -37.57
N GLN A 214 38.38 50.93 -36.37
CA GLN A 214 39.46 51.77 -35.82
C GLN A 214 40.72 51.72 -36.67
N ILE A 215 41.10 50.52 -37.16
CA ILE A 215 42.26 50.37 -38.06
C ILE A 215 42.03 51.13 -39.36
N GLU A 216 40.85 51.03 -39.95
CA GLU A 216 40.56 51.73 -41.21
C GLU A 216 40.53 53.25 -41.02
N GLY A 217 39.92 53.75 -39.94
CA GLY A 217 39.96 55.18 -39.60
C GLY A 217 41.39 55.70 -39.42
N LEU A 218 42.26 54.94 -38.72
CA LEU A 218 43.67 55.32 -38.58
C LEU A 218 44.44 55.30 -39.92
N LYS A 219 44.10 54.41 -40.85
CA LYS A 219 44.70 54.43 -42.20
C LYS A 219 44.23 55.63 -43.00
N GLU A 220 42.95 55.98 -42.91
CA GLU A 220 42.39 57.18 -43.56
C GLU A 220 43.07 58.44 -43.03
N ASP A 221 43.24 58.57 -41.72
CA ASP A 221 43.97 59.69 -41.09
C ASP A 221 45.43 59.76 -41.55
N LEU A 222 46.11 58.62 -41.65
CA LEU A 222 47.50 58.55 -42.14
C LEU A 222 47.57 58.97 -43.62
N ALA A 223 46.64 58.48 -44.46
CA ALA A 223 46.55 58.87 -45.87
C ALA A 223 46.26 60.36 -46.03
N TYR A 224 45.36 60.91 -45.21
CA TYR A 224 45.05 62.33 -45.18
C TYR A 224 46.27 63.17 -44.80
N LEU A 225 47.00 62.78 -43.75
CA LEU A 225 48.19 63.48 -43.29
C LEU A 225 49.32 63.44 -44.33
N ASN A 226 49.54 62.30 -44.98
CA ASN A 226 50.51 62.18 -46.07
C ASN A 226 50.17 63.05 -47.28
N LYS A 227 48.89 63.05 -47.70
CA LYS A 227 48.43 63.89 -48.81
C LYS A 227 48.59 65.37 -48.47
N ASN A 228 48.20 65.78 -47.27
CA ASN A 228 48.39 67.16 -46.80
C ASN A 228 49.88 67.54 -46.77
N HIS A 229 50.75 66.66 -46.29
CA HIS A 229 52.19 66.89 -46.33
C HIS A 229 52.71 67.03 -47.78
N GLU A 230 52.26 66.17 -48.69
CA GLU A 230 52.65 66.23 -50.10
C GLU A 230 52.17 67.51 -50.80
N GLU A 231 50.95 67.97 -50.50
CA GLU A 231 50.40 69.24 -50.97
C GLU A 231 51.19 70.43 -50.42
N LEU A 232 51.47 70.46 -49.12
CA LEU A 232 52.30 71.51 -48.50
C LEU A 232 53.71 71.54 -49.07
N MET A 233 54.33 70.38 -49.32
CA MET A 233 55.66 70.29 -49.94
C MET A 233 55.63 70.74 -51.41
N LYS A 234 54.57 70.42 -52.16
CA LYS A 234 54.36 70.95 -53.52
C LYS A 234 54.22 72.46 -53.48
N GLU A 235 53.40 73.01 -52.58
CA GLU A 235 53.21 74.45 -52.42
C GLU A 235 54.53 75.14 -52.07
N PHE A 236 55.28 74.61 -51.11
CA PHE A 236 56.60 75.15 -50.71
C PHE A 236 57.63 75.07 -51.86
N SER A 237 57.64 73.96 -52.63
CA SER A 237 58.46 73.81 -53.84
C SER A 237 58.07 74.79 -54.95
N THR A 238 56.76 75.05 -55.11
CA THR A 238 56.23 76.02 -56.07
C THR A 238 56.59 77.45 -55.65
N GLN A 239 56.53 77.77 -54.35
CA GLN A 239 56.99 79.03 -53.77
C GLN A 239 58.51 79.23 -53.92
N LEU A 240 59.31 78.16 -53.89
CA LEU A 240 60.76 78.23 -54.12
C LEU A 240 61.15 78.33 -55.61
N THR A 241 60.24 78.04 -56.55
CA THR A 241 60.52 78.06 -58.01
C THR A 241 59.88 79.26 -58.73
N GLY A 242 59.10 80.09 -58.01
CA GLY A 242 58.36 81.21 -58.59
C GLY A 242 58.86 82.59 -58.13
N ASN A 243 59.95 83.10 -58.72
CA ASN A 243 60.05 84.54 -58.91
C ASN A 243 59.17 84.90 -60.11
N VAL A 244 57.87 85.13 -59.87
CA VAL A 244 56.96 85.64 -60.90
C VAL A 244 56.29 86.91 -60.38
N SER A 245 56.82 88.03 -60.84
CA SER A 245 56.10 89.28 -60.97
C SER A 245 54.91 89.06 -61.89
N VAL A 246 53.69 89.20 -61.36
CA VAL A 246 52.47 89.28 -62.17
C VAL A 246 51.86 90.66 -61.95
N GLU A 247 51.96 91.48 -63.00
CA GLU A 247 51.24 92.74 -63.11
C GLU A 247 49.74 92.50 -63.16
N MET A 248 49.09 93.43 -62.48
CA MET A 248 47.67 93.62 -62.23
C MET A 248 46.89 93.80 -63.53
N ASP A 249 45.84 92.99 -63.76
CA ASP A 249 44.72 93.36 -64.63
C ASP A 249 43.44 93.42 -63.79
N ALA A 250 42.98 94.64 -63.55
CA ALA A 250 41.86 94.96 -62.68
C ALA A 250 40.54 94.78 -63.46
N ALA A 251 40.00 93.57 -63.42
CA ALA A 251 38.60 93.33 -63.71
C ALA A 251 37.71 94.04 -62.65
N PRO A 252 36.52 94.53 -63.04
CA PRO A 252 35.81 95.63 -62.37
C PRO A 252 35.46 95.31 -60.93
N GLY A 253 35.67 96.30 -60.05
CA GLY A 253 35.55 96.20 -58.60
C GLY A 253 34.27 95.50 -58.13
N ILE A 254 34.43 94.25 -57.71
CA ILE A 254 33.47 93.57 -56.85
C ILE A 254 33.47 94.33 -55.53
N ASP A 255 32.29 94.72 -55.08
CA ASP A 255 32.09 95.39 -53.79
C ASP A 255 32.52 94.46 -52.66
N LEU A 256 33.78 94.60 -52.24
CA LEU A 256 34.43 93.78 -51.23
C LEU A 256 33.68 93.83 -49.90
N THR A 257 33.01 94.96 -49.64
CA THR A 257 32.15 95.16 -48.47
C THR A 257 30.97 94.20 -48.48
N LYS A 258 30.35 94.02 -49.66
CA LYS A 258 29.24 93.07 -49.85
C LYS A 258 29.70 91.63 -49.72
N VAL A 259 30.84 91.25 -50.30
CA VAL A 259 31.38 89.88 -50.20
C VAL A 259 31.80 89.55 -48.76
N LEU A 260 32.41 90.49 -48.03
CA LEU A 260 32.75 90.32 -46.62
C LEU A 260 31.49 90.24 -45.74
N ALA A 261 30.44 91.01 -46.05
CA ALA A 261 29.15 90.93 -45.38
C ALA A 261 28.46 89.58 -45.63
N ASP A 262 28.41 89.12 -46.88
CA ASP A 262 27.84 87.84 -47.28
C ASP A 262 28.61 86.66 -46.64
N MET A 263 29.95 86.72 -46.59
CA MET A 263 30.75 85.71 -45.88
C MET A 263 30.46 85.72 -44.37
N ARG A 264 30.34 86.90 -43.75
CA ARG A 264 30.02 87.01 -42.33
C ARG A 264 28.63 86.44 -42.03
N GLU A 265 27.65 86.74 -42.87
CA GLU A 265 26.30 86.19 -42.77
C GLU A 265 26.32 84.65 -42.91
N GLN A 266 27.07 84.10 -43.87
CA GLN A 266 27.21 82.65 -44.01
C GLN A 266 27.88 81.99 -42.79
N TYR A 267 28.92 82.61 -42.23
CA TYR A 267 29.56 82.12 -41.01
C TYR A 267 28.63 82.19 -39.79
N GLU A 268 27.86 83.27 -39.67
CA GLU A 268 26.90 83.43 -38.57
C GLU A 268 25.75 82.42 -38.69
N GLN A 269 25.24 82.19 -39.90
CA GLN A 269 24.26 81.12 -40.17
C GLN A 269 24.84 79.73 -39.89
N LEU A 270 26.10 79.46 -40.26
CA LEU A 270 26.76 78.18 -40.00
C LEU A 270 27.02 77.96 -38.50
N ALA A 271 27.46 78.99 -37.78
CA ALA A 271 27.67 78.95 -36.33
C ALA A 271 26.35 78.74 -35.58
N GLU A 272 25.29 79.46 -35.98
CA GLU A 272 23.94 79.34 -35.43
C GLU A 272 23.34 77.95 -35.72
N LYS A 273 23.56 77.42 -36.94
CA LYS A 273 23.16 76.05 -37.30
C LYS A 273 23.92 75.02 -36.47
N ASN A 274 25.24 75.14 -36.35
CA ASN A 274 26.07 74.24 -35.54
C ASN A 274 25.65 74.26 -34.06
N ARG A 275 25.34 75.44 -33.51
CA ARG A 275 24.80 75.57 -32.15
C ARG A 275 23.48 74.82 -31.98
N ARG A 276 22.52 74.98 -32.90
CA ARG A 276 21.24 74.25 -32.85
C ARG A 276 21.41 72.75 -33.02
N ASP A 277 22.28 72.32 -33.93
CA ASP A 277 22.56 70.91 -34.19
C ASP A 277 23.21 70.26 -32.95
N ALA A 278 24.11 70.98 -32.27
CA ALA A 278 24.69 70.54 -31.00
C ALA A 278 23.65 70.45 -29.87
N GLU A 279 22.80 71.47 -29.70
CA GLU A 279 21.71 71.48 -28.71
C GLU A 279 20.73 70.33 -28.95
N ALA A 280 20.31 70.11 -30.20
CA ALA A 280 19.42 69.00 -30.57
C ALA A 280 20.08 67.63 -30.35
N TRP A 281 21.37 67.50 -30.66
CA TRP A 281 22.14 66.28 -30.39
C TRP A 281 22.24 65.98 -28.90
N PHE A 282 22.53 67.00 -28.06
CA PHE A 282 22.56 66.87 -26.61
C PHE A 282 21.19 66.50 -26.03
N PHE A 283 20.12 67.13 -26.50
CA PHE A 283 18.76 66.82 -26.04
C PHE A 283 18.38 65.38 -26.39
N THR A 284 18.64 64.97 -27.64
CA THR A 284 18.40 63.59 -28.08
C THR A 284 19.18 62.60 -27.21
N LYS A 285 20.49 62.81 -27.00
CA LYS A 285 21.30 61.92 -26.16
C LYS A 285 20.83 61.88 -24.70
N THR A 286 20.40 63.00 -24.16
CA THR A 286 19.91 63.06 -22.77
C THR A 286 18.57 62.34 -22.61
N GLU A 287 17.64 62.54 -23.55
CA GLU A 287 16.35 61.85 -23.55
C GLU A 287 16.52 60.33 -23.67
N GLU A 288 17.40 59.93 -24.58
CA GLU A 288 17.73 58.55 -24.84
C GLU A 288 18.34 57.87 -23.61
N LEU A 289 19.18 58.60 -22.88
CA LEU A 289 19.80 58.12 -21.66
C LEU A 289 18.79 57.98 -20.54
N ASN A 290 17.92 58.98 -20.38
CA ASN A 290 16.85 58.90 -19.40
C ASN A 290 15.93 57.71 -19.68
N ARG A 291 15.69 57.39 -20.96
CA ARG A 291 14.94 56.20 -21.36
C ARG A 291 15.70 54.92 -20.98
N GLU A 292 16.99 54.80 -21.29
CA GLU A 292 17.80 53.63 -20.88
C GLU A 292 17.82 53.47 -19.36
N VAL A 293 18.07 54.54 -18.60
CA VAL A 293 18.06 54.53 -17.13
C VAL A 293 16.70 54.11 -16.58
N ALA A 294 15.60 54.60 -17.16
CA ALA A 294 14.25 54.18 -16.77
C ALA A 294 14.04 52.68 -17.01
N THR A 295 14.43 52.17 -18.18
CA THR A 295 14.30 50.73 -18.50
C THR A 295 15.16 49.84 -17.61
N HIS A 296 16.40 50.22 -17.33
CA HIS A 296 17.27 49.49 -16.42
C HIS A 296 16.76 49.54 -14.98
N THR A 297 16.20 50.67 -14.55
CA THR A 297 15.58 50.80 -13.22
C THR A 297 14.37 49.88 -13.11
N GLU A 298 13.51 49.83 -14.13
CA GLU A 298 12.36 48.92 -14.17
C GLU A 298 12.78 47.45 -14.12
N GLN A 299 13.75 47.05 -14.94
CA GLN A 299 14.31 45.69 -14.93
C GLN A 299 14.93 45.32 -13.57
N LEU A 300 15.60 46.27 -12.93
CA LEU A 300 16.19 46.05 -11.60
C LEU A 300 15.11 45.89 -10.54
N GLN A 301 14.02 46.68 -10.60
CA GLN A 301 12.89 46.52 -9.69
C GLN A 301 12.16 45.20 -9.92
N SER A 302 11.94 44.79 -11.17
CA SER A 302 11.29 43.51 -11.48
C SER A 302 12.14 42.32 -11.01
N GLY A 303 13.46 42.36 -11.23
CA GLY A 303 14.36 41.33 -10.73
C GLY A 303 14.38 41.28 -9.19
N LYS A 304 14.32 42.45 -8.53
CA LYS A 304 14.23 42.51 -7.06
C LYS A 304 12.91 41.93 -6.52
N SER A 305 11.78 42.17 -7.20
CA SER A 305 10.50 41.55 -6.82
C SER A 305 10.53 40.04 -7.03
N GLU A 306 11.07 39.56 -8.14
CA GLU A 306 11.20 38.12 -8.43
C GLU A 306 12.07 37.42 -7.39
N ILE A 307 13.23 37.99 -7.04
CA ILE A 307 14.07 37.47 -5.95
C ILE A 307 13.32 37.41 -4.62
N SER A 308 12.50 38.43 -4.33
CA SER A 308 11.72 38.47 -3.08
C SER A 308 10.61 37.42 -3.07
N GLU A 309 9.96 37.17 -4.20
CA GLU A 309 8.96 36.12 -4.38
C GLU A 309 9.58 34.73 -4.28
N LEU A 310 10.70 34.49 -4.97
CA LEU A 310 11.44 33.22 -4.87
C LEU A 310 11.87 32.93 -3.43
N ARG A 311 12.34 33.93 -2.69
CA ARG A 311 12.66 33.78 -1.26
C ARG A 311 11.45 33.39 -0.42
N ARG A 312 10.29 33.99 -0.66
CA ARG A 312 9.04 33.62 0.03
C ARG A 312 8.60 32.20 -0.33
N ASN A 313 8.74 31.80 -1.59
CA ASN A 313 8.42 30.45 -2.05
C ASN A 313 9.32 29.41 -1.40
N ILE A 314 10.63 29.67 -1.31
CA ILE A 314 11.57 28.79 -0.60
C ILE A 314 11.14 28.62 0.86
N GLN A 315 10.88 29.72 1.57
CA GLN A 315 10.44 29.66 2.97
C GLN A 315 9.13 28.88 3.13
N SER A 316 8.16 29.09 2.24
CA SER A 316 6.89 28.35 2.25
C SER A 316 7.09 26.86 2.02
N LEU A 317 7.95 26.48 1.08
CA LEU A 317 8.27 25.08 0.79
C LEU A 317 9.06 24.43 1.93
N GLU A 318 9.96 25.15 2.59
CA GLU A 318 10.67 24.69 3.78
C GLU A 318 9.70 24.40 4.93
N ILE A 319 8.72 25.29 5.17
CA ILE A 319 7.69 25.07 6.19
C ILE A 319 6.83 23.85 5.85
N GLU A 320 6.42 23.72 4.59
CA GLU A 320 5.65 22.55 4.14
C GLU A 320 6.46 21.25 4.33
N LEU A 321 7.74 21.26 3.98
CA LEU A 321 8.63 20.13 4.20
C LEU A 321 8.72 19.75 5.69
N GLN A 322 8.90 20.73 6.59
CA GLN A 322 8.94 20.46 8.04
C GLN A 322 7.60 19.94 8.57
N SER A 323 6.47 20.44 8.06
CA SER A 323 5.13 19.95 8.37
C SER A 323 4.96 18.48 7.96
N GLN A 324 5.34 18.14 6.72
CA GLN A 324 5.26 16.78 6.20
C GLN A 324 6.17 15.81 6.97
N LEU A 325 7.39 16.23 7.34
CA LEU A 325 8.28 15.43 8.19
C LEU A 325 7.68 15.17 9.57
N SER A 326 7.06 16.19 10.17
CA SER A 326 6.38 16.06 11.47
C SER A 326 5.17 15.12 11.37
N MET A 327 4.38 15.23 10.30
CA MET A 327 3.26 14.32 10.04
C MET A 327 3.72 12.89 9.84
N LYS A 328 4.78 12.67 9.05
CA LYS A 328 5.39 11.35 8.86
C LYS A 328 5.82 10.74 10.20
N ALA A 329 6.57 11.47 11.01
CA ALA A 329 7.03 10.97 12.31
C ALA A 329 5.86 10.61 13.25
N GLY A 330 4.79 11.41 13.23
CA GLY A 330 3.56 11.11 13.97
C GLY A 330 2.86 9.83 13.50
N LEU A 331 2.78 9.61 12.18
CA LEU A 331 2.20 8.41 11.60
C LEU A 331 3.04 7.16 11.89
N GLU A 332 4.37 7.26 11.79
CA GLU A 332 5.29 6.16 12.14
C GLU A 332 5.17 5.77 13.63
N THR A 333 5.05 6.77 14.52
CA THR A 333 4.84 6.53 15.96
C THR A 333 3.49 5.85 16.21
N SER A 334 2.42 6.32 15.58
CA SER A 334 1.09 5.71 15.69
C SER A 334 1.07 4.28 15.17
N LEU A 335 1.74 4.01 14.04
CA LEU A 335 1.90 2.67 13.50
C LEU A 335 2.60 1.76 14.51
N ALA A 336 3.76 2.18 15.02
CA ALA A 336 4.52 1.42 16.01
C ALA A 336 3.71 1.15 17.30
N GLU A 337 2.93 2.13 17.77
CA GLU A 337 2.03 1.95 18.93
C GLU A 337 0.94 0.92 18.64
N THR A 338 0.30 0.98 17.46
CA THR A 338 -0.75 0.02 17.09
C THR A 338 -0.19 -1.39 16.92
N GLU A 339 0.96 -1.55 16.26
CA GLU A 339 1.65 -2.83 16.12
C GLU A 339 2.04 -3.40 17.49
N GLY A 340 2.60 -2.58 18.38
CA GLY A 340 2.92 -2.97 19.75
C GLY A 340 1.68 -3.43 20.53
N ARG A 341 0.55 -2.72 20.38
CA ARG A 341 -0.71 -3.09 21.02
C ARG A 341 -1.24 -4.43 20.52
N TYR A 342 -1.21 -4.68 19.20
CA TYR A 342 -1.64 -5.96 18.64
C TYR A 342 -0.70 -7.11 19.01
N CYS A 343 0.61 -6.87 19.04
CA CYS A 343 1.59 -7.84 19.50
C CYS A 343 1.32 -8.26 20.96
N ALA A 344 1.05 -7.30 21.84
CA ALA A 344 0.68 -7.57 23.23
C ALA A 344 -0.64 -8.38 23.35
N GLN A 345 -1.65 -8.05 22.54
CA GLN A 345 -2.91 -8.81 22.49
C GLN A 345 -2.70 -10.24 22.01
N LEU A 346 -1.90 -10.44 20.96
CA LEU A 346 -1.56 -11.77 20.46
C LEU A 346 -0.80 -12.58 21.52
N ALA A 347 0.16 -11.97 22.22
CA ALA A 347 0.88 -12.62 23.30
C ALA A 347 -0.06 -13.02 24.46
N GLN A 348 -1.03 -12.16 24.81
CA GLN A 348 -2.03 -12.48 25.82
C GLN A 348 -2.91 -13.66 25.42
N ILE A 349 -3.38 -13.69 24.17
CA ILE A 349 -4.18 -14.81 23.64
C ILE A 349 -3.35 -16.09 23.60
N GLN A 350 -2.08 -16.02 23.19
CA GLN A 350 -1.17 -17.17 23.19
C GLN A 350 -0.98 -17.74 24.60
N ASN A 351 -0.80 -16.88 25.61
CA ASN A 351 -0.70 -17.31 27.00
C ASN A 351 -1.99 -18.01 27.49
N LEU A 352 -3.16 -17.50 27.09
CA LEU A 352 -4.44 -18.15 27.41
C LEU A 352 -4.56 -19.53 26.74
N ILE A 353 -4.18 -19.63 25.47
CA ILE A 353 -4.16 -20.90 24.74
C ILE A 353 -3.25 -21.90 25.46
N SER A 354 -2.02 -21.50 25.77
CA SER A 354 -1.06 -22.37 26.46
C SER A 354 -1.56 -22.81 27.84
N GLY A 355 -2.20 -21.92 28.60
CA GLY A 355 -2.80 -22.28 29.89
C GLY A 355 -3.94 -23.30 29.77
N VAL A 356 -4.79 -23.17 28.73
CA VAL A 356 -5.86 -24.15 28.46
C VAL A 356 -5.30 -25.48 27.96
N GLU A 357 -4.26 -25.44 27.11
CA GLU A 357 -3.57 -26.64 26.64
C GLU A 357 -2.92 -27.42 27.81
N GLU A 358 -2.32 -26.71 28.76
CA GLU A 358 -1.74 -27.29 29.97
C GLU A 358 -2.81 -27.94 30.85
N GLN A 359 -3.93 -27.25 31.12
CA GLN A 359 -5.07 -27.81 31.86
C GLN A 359 -5.64 -29.07 31.19
N LEU A 360 -5.72 -29.07 29.85
CA LEU A 360 -6.19 -30.21 29.08
C LEU A 360 -5.22 -31.39 29.18
N ALA A 361 -3.91 -31.13 29.14
CA ALA A 361 -2.88 -32.14 29.33
C ALA A 361 -2.92 -32.75 30.74
N GLU A 362 -3.11 -31.92 31.78
CA GLU A 362 -3.27 -32.35 33.17
C GLU A 362 -4.49 -33.27 33.33
N LEU A 363 -5.67 -32.85 32.85
CA LEU A 363 -6.90 -33.65 32.90
C LEU A 363 -6.77 -34.98 32.16
N ARG A 364 -6.07 -35.02 31.02
CA ARG A 364 -5.77 -36.27 30.31
C ARG A 364 -4.87 -37.18 31.14
N GLY A 365 -3.84 -36.62 31.78
CA GLY A 365 -2.96 -37.36 32.69
C GLY A 365 -3.73 -37.97 33.88
N ASP A 366 -4.61 -37.19 34.50
CA ASP A 366 -5.45 -37.64 35.59
C ASP A 366 -6.44 -38.73 35.16
N MET A 367 -7.06 -38.59 33.99
CA MET A 367 -7.96 -39.60 33.44
C MET A 367 -7.24 -40.92 33.17
N GLU A 368 -6.03 -40.87 32.61
CA GLU A 368 -5.20 -42.05 32.37
C GLU A 368 -4.80 -42.74 33.69
N ARG A 369 -4.39 -41.95 34.70
CA ARG A 369 -4.09 -42.46 36.04
C ARG A 369 -5.29 -43.14 36.69
N GLN A 370 -6.47 -42.49 36.67
CA GLN A 370 -7.71 -43.09 37.18
C GLN A 370 -8.05 -44.39 36.44
N ASN A 371 -7.89 -44.42 35.11
CA ASN A 371 -8.14 -45.62 34.31
C ASN A 371 -7.24 -46.79 34.74
N GLN A 372 -5.95 -46.52 35.02
CA GLN A 372 -5.02 -47.51 35.54
C GLN A 372 -5.42 -48.00 36.94
N GLU A 373 -5.80 -47.10 37.84
CA GLU A 373 -6.32 -47.46 39.17
C GLU A 373 -7.58 -48.34 39.09
N TYR A 374 -8.53 -48.01 38.20
CA TYR A 374 -9.72 -48.82 37.96
C TYR A 374 -9.39 -50.22 37.43
N LYS A 375 -8.43 -50.34 36.50
CA LYS A 375 -7.98 -51.65 36.00
C LYS A 375 -7.39 -52.49 37.12
N MET A 376 -6.50 -51.93 37.94
CA MET A 376 -5.92 -52.65 39.08
C MET A 376 -7.00 -53.10 40.07
N LEU A 377 -7.98 -52.24 40.37
CA LEU A 377 -9.09 -52.59 41.26
C LEU A 377 -9.96 -53.71 40.67
N MET A 378 -10.20 -53.70 39.36
CA MET A 378 -10.93 -54.75 38.66
C MET A 378 -10.17 -56.09 38.71
N ASP A 379 -8.85 -56.08 38.53
CA ASP A 379 -8.00 -57.27 38.66
C ASP A 379 -8.05 -57.85 40.08
N ILE A 380 -8.02 -56.99 41.11
CA ILE A 380 -8.18 -57.43 42.51
C ILE A 380 -9.58 -58.00 42.75
N LYS A 381 -10.63 -57.33 42.26
CA LYS A 381 -12.02 -57.79 42.39
C LYS A 381 -12.20 -59.17 41.76
N THR A 382 -11.73 -59.36 40.53
CA THR A 382 -11.85 -60.65 39.83
C THR A 382 -11.10 -61.75 40.56
N ARG A 383 -9.92 -61.47 41.13
CA ARG A 383 -9.19 -62.42 41.98
C ARG A 383 -9.97 -62.78 43.26
N LEU A 384 -10.53 -61.79 43.97
CA LEU A 384 -11.34 -62.04 45.17
C LEU A 384 -12.60 -62.83 44.86
N GLU A 385 -13.25 -62.58 43.71
CA GLU A 385 -14.40 -63.36 43.25
C GLU A 385 -14.04 -64.82 43.00
N GLN A 386 -12.85 -65.09 42.43
CA GLN A 386 -12.32 -66.46 42.29
C GLN A 386 -12.08 -67.11 43.66
N GLU A 387 -11.44 -66.40 44.60
CA GLU A 387 -11.21 -66.89 45.96
C GLU A 387 -12.56 -67.21 46.67
N ILE A 388 -13.56 -66.34 46.58
CA ILE A 388 -14.91 -66.59 47.12
C ILE A 388 -15.56 -67.82 46.47
N ALA A 389 -15.44 -67.99 45.16
CA ALA A 389 -15.95 -69.17 44.47
C ALA A 389 -15.28 -70.45 44.97
N THR A 390 -13.97 -70.44 45.19
CA THR A 390 -13.26 -71.58 45.79
C THR A 390 -13.71 -71.85 47.22
N TYR A 391 -13.90 -70.82 48.04
CA TYR A 391 -14.43 -70.97 49.39
C TYR A 391 -15.86 -71.54 49.39
N ARG A 392 -16.74 -71.10 48.46
CA ARG A 392 -18.09 -71.66 48.31
C ARG A 392 -18.06 -73.15 47.96
N ASN A 393 -17.21 -73.56 47.01
CA ASN A 393 -17.06 -74.96 46.64
C ASN A 393 -16.61 -75.83 47.83
N LEU A 394 -15.67 -75.33 48.65
CA LEU A 394 -15.20 -76.04 49.85
C LEU A 394 -16.30 -76.13 50.94
N LEU A 395 -17.16 -75.12 51.05
CA LEU A 395 -18.30 -75.11 51.99
C LEU A 395 -19.49 -75.95 51.52
N GLU A 396 -19.63 -76.19 50.23
CA GLU A 396 -20.62 -77.13 49.65
C GLU A 396 -20.14 -78.60 49.72
N GLU A 397 -18.91 -78.85 50.17
CA GLU A 397 -18.33 -80.19 50.35
C GLU A 397 -18.48 -80.77 51.79
N PRO A 398 -19.71 -80.80 52.38
CA PRO A 398 -19.99 -81.79 53.42
C PRO A 398 -21.33 -82.52 53.25
N GLU A 399 -21.64 -83.06 52.06
CA GLU A 399 -22.81 -83.97 51.93
C GLU A 399 -22.57 -85.28 51.14
N LEU A 400 -21.33 -85.62 50.73
CA LEU A 400 -21.06 -86.86 49.97
C LEU A 400 -19.95 -87.79 50.51
N LEU A 401 -19.47 -87.62 51.76
CA LEU A 401 -18.46 -88.52 52.36
C LEU A 401 -18.86 -89.13 53.71
N ALA A 402 -20.14 -89.46 53.90
CA ALA A 402 -20.60 -90.19 55.08
C ALA A 402 -21.55 -91.35 54.74
N VAL A 403 -21.13 -92.31 53.91
CA VAL A 403 -21.60 -93.70 54.03
C VAL A 403 -20.41 -94.64 53.86
N SER A 404 -20.14 -95.35 54.94
CA SER A 404 -19.18 -96.43 55.09
C SER A 404 -19.47 -97.63 54.17
N GLU A 405 -18.42 -98.29 53.67
CA GLU A 405 -18.36 -99.76 53.72
C GLU A 405 -16.89 -100.26 53.78
N CYS A 406 -16.61 -101.04 54.83
CA CYS A 406 -15.32 -101.66 55.18
C CYS A 406 -14.94 -102.82 54.26
N PRO A 407 -13.63 -103.08 54.00
CA PRO A 407 -13.18 -104.39 53.56
C PRO A 407 -12.65 -105.22 54.76
N VAL A 408 -13.30 -106.35 55.01
CA VAL A 408 -12.86 -107.41 55.92
C VAL A 408 -11.64 -108.12 55.34
N ARG A 409 -10.66 -108.40 56.20
CA ARG A 409 -9.46 -109.21 55.93
C ARG A 409 -9.85 -110.65 55.60
N ASP A 410 -9.23 -111.22 54.57
CA ASP A 410 -8.85 -112.63 54.59
C ASP A 410 -7.42 -112.81 54.07
N LYS A 411 -6.67 -113.61 54.83
CA LYS A 411 -5.25 -113.97 54.62
C LYS A 411 -5.16 -115.30 53.82
N PRO A 412 -3.97 -115.66 53.31
CA PRO A 412 -3.77 -116.39 52.06
C PRO A 412 -3.66 -117.92 52.23
N MET A 413 -3.75 -118.67 51.12
CA MET A 413 -3.15 -119.99 51.01
C MET A 413 -2.45 -120.22 49.66
N MET A 414 -1.27 -120.82 49.79
CA MET A 414 -0.33 -121.29 48.79
C MET A 414 -0.93 -122.28 47.78
N LYS A 415 -0.56 -122.16 46.50
CA LYS A 415 0.52 -122.94 45.86
C LYS A 415 0.83 -122.41 44.48
#